data_AF-A0A1G2HU59-F1
#
_entry.id   AF-A0A1G2HU59-F1
#
_cell.length_a   1.000
_cell.length_b   1.000
_cell.length_c   1.000
_cell.angle_alpha   90.00
_cell.angle_beta   90.00
_cell.angle_gamma   90.00
#
_symmetry.space_group_name_H-M   'P 1'
#
loop_
_entity.id
_entity.type
_entity.pdbx_description
1 polymer ?
#
loop_
_entity_poly.entity_id
_entity_poly.type
_entity_poly.pdbx_seq_one_letter_code
_entity_poly.pdbx_strand_id
1 'polypeptide(L)'
;MKNIAKISVVALSTSLFLGLAVFGVVSIKVETRPQTASALITSGTTTCTQVTSPLRNMPGLNSITITEKTGINNTPTYNPTSSSLNLGASDLNTTASEHYDFYYSDADGTANINGAYISSKMHRDLSMDNAQSGNNIDSMKLSFANGSSFYADLVASYQLGNSVSSVSNAALPEALGSPDGVVSTTGDQDSRITLGFCAAFPVVIECTTDSDCGTDSFIDNISCQSNNVYQNYKEYTCENPGTAQANCTDDTTLKVKQLCAAAQACNTGGCYPEVW
;
A
#
# COMPACT_ATOMS: atom_id res chain seq x y z
N MET A 1 13.52 3.71 33.71
CA MET A 1 13.34 4.84 34.65
C MET A 1 12.20 5.70 34.13
N LYS A 2 11.03 5.69 34.79
CA LYS A 2 9.82 6.41 34.34
C LYS A 2 9.89 7.88 34.78
N ASN A 3 9.80 8.82 33.86
CA ASN A 3 9.52 10.22 34.17
C ASN A 3 8.00 10.40 34.33
N ILE A 4 7.57 10.69 35.55
CA ILE A 4 6.18 11.07 35.85
C ILE A 4 6.12 12.60 35.75
N ALA A 5 5.57 13.13 34.68
CA ALA A 5 5.20 14.55 34.62
C ALA A 5 3.89 14.74 35.39
N LYS A 6 3.96 15.32 36.60
CA LYS A 6 2.77 15.77 37.32
C LYS A 6 2.29 17.06 36.67
N ILE A 7 1.17 17.01 35.95
CA ILE A 7 0.44 18.21 35.51
C ILE A 7 -0.66 18.46 36.53
N SER A 8 -0.62 19.62 37.20
CA SER A 8 -1.68 20.07 38.10
C SER A 8 -2.55 21.10 37.38
N VAL A 9 -3.80 20.74 37.10
CA VAL A 9 -4.79 21.70 36.59
C VAL A 9 -5.59 22.21 37.78
N VAL A 10 -5.48 23.50 38.07
CA VAL A 10 -6.28 24.16 39.11
C VAL A 10 -7.59 24.61 38.45
N ALA A 11 -8.68 23.90 38.72
CA ALA A 11 -10.02 24.35 38.35
C ALA A 11 -10.51 25.35 39.40
N LEU A 12 -10.63 26.63 39.04
CA LEU A 12 -11.27 27.64 39.88
C LEU A 12 -12.79 27.57 39.63
N SER A 13 -13.54 26.93 40.53
CA SER A 13 -14.99 27.14 40.62
C SER A 13 -15.27 28.11 41.77
N THR A 14 -15.48 29.38 41.43
CA THR A 14 -15.91 30.38 42.41
C THR A 14 -17.43 30.30 42.56
N SER A 15 -17.92 29.52 43.53
CA SER A 15 -19.24 29.74 44.11
C SER A 15 -19.11 30.58 45.38
N LEU A 16 -19.57 31.82 45.26
CA LEU A 16 -19.58 32.85 46.27
C LEU A 16 -20.65 32.53 47.33
N PHE A 17 -20.32 31.81 48.40
CA PHE A 17 -21.10 31.83 49.64
C PHE A 17 -20.19 31.61 50.85
N LEU A 18 -20.45 32.39 51.91
CA LEU A 18 -19.72 32.53 53.16
C LEU A 18 -18.96 31.27 53.62
N GLY A 19 -17.62 31.36 53.60
CA GLY A 19 -16.78 30.79 54.64
C GLY A 19 -16.64 29.26 54.67
N LEU A 20 -16.18 28.63 53.58
CA LEU A 20 -15.25 27.49 53.62
C LEU A 20 -14.80 27.18 52.17
N ALA A 21 -13.56 27.50 51.81
CA ALA A 21 -13.00 27.06 50.53
C ALA A 21 -12.62 25.58 50.66
N VAL A 22 -13.44 24.68 50.11
CA VAL A 22 -13.11 23.25 50.03
C VAL A 22 -12.21 23.05 48.81
N PHE A 23 -10.91 22.89 49.04
CA PHE A 23 -9.96 22.50 48.01
C PHE A 23 -10.07 20.99 47.77
N GLY A 24 -10.95 20.59 46.85
CA GLY A 24 -11.00 19.21 46.36
C GLY A 24 -9.83 18.96 45.40
N VAL A 25 -8.83 18.19 45.84
CA VAL A 25 -7.78 17.71 44.93
C VAL A 25 -8.36 16.58 44.08
N VAL A 26 -8.79 16.89 42.86
CA VAL A 26 -9.16 15.86 41.88
C VAL A 26 -7.86 15.22 41.37
N SER A 27 -7.58 14.00 41.80
CA SER A 27 -6.47 13.21 41.28
C SER A 27 -6.88 12.58 39.96
N ILE A 28 -6.60 13.24 38.84
CA ILE A 28 -6.76 12.66 37.50
C ILE A 28 -5.57 11.74 37.27
N LYS A 29 -5.80 10.43 37.24
CA LYS A 29 -4.80 9.46 36.80
C LYS A 29 -4.80 9.44 35.26
N VAL A 30 -3.98 10.28 34.64
CA VAL A 30 -3.70 10.16 33.20
C VAL A 30 -2.75 8.97 33.05
N GLU A 31 -3.31 7.82 32.71
CA GLU A 31 -2.53 6.65 32.36
C GLU A 31 -2.16 6.76 30.89
N THR A 32 -1.04 7.44 30.60
CA THR A 32 -0.40 7.25 29.30
C THR A 32 0.06 5.81 29.28
N ARG A 33 -0.72 4.92 28.63
CA ARG A 33 -0.26 3.56 28.36
C ARG A 33 1.05 3.71 27.60
N PRO A 34 2.21 3.34 28.20
CA PRO A 34 3.39 3.17 27.38
C PRO A 34 2.98 2.16 26.32
N GLN A 35 3.11 2.50 25.04
CA GLN A 35 3.07 1.53 23.98
C GLN A 35 4.24 0.58 24.30
N THR A 36 3.95 -0.48 25.05
CA THR A 36 4.91 -1.52 25.36
C THR A 36 5.24 -2.12 24.01
N ALA A 37 6.42 -1.81 23.50
CA ALA A 37 6.98 -2.50 22.36
C ALA A 37 6.99 -3.99 22.70
N SER A 38 6.00 -4.72 22.20
CA SER A 38 5.90 -6.16 22.38
C SER A 38 5.00 -6.73 21.30
N ALA A 39 5.62 -7.12 20.20
CA ALA A 39 5.52 -8.45 19.59
C ALA A 39 6.07 -8.33 18.16
N LEU A 40 6.84 -9.35 17.77
CA LEU A 40 7.53 -9.52 16.48
C LEU A 40 6.83 -8.81 15.30
N ILE A 41 7.56 -7.91 14.62
CA ILE A 41 7.21 -7.51 13.26
C ILE A 41 7.41 -8.75 12.38
N THR A 42 6.34 -9.48 12.08
CA THR A 42 6.33 -10.48 11.01
C THR A 42 5.86 -9.79 9.73
N SER A 43 6.65 -8.85 9.21
CA SER A 43 6.34 -8.11 7.99
C SER A 43 6.64 -8.94 6.75
N GLY A 44 5.61 -9.28 5.98
CA GLY A 44 5.73 -9.25 4.52
C GLY A 44 5.17 -7.91 4.07
N THR A 45 6.02 -6.98 3.65
CA THR A 45 5.55 -5.72 3.05
C THR A 45 5.36 -5.95 1.56
N THR A 46 4.11 -5.90 1.12
CA THR A 46 3.74 -5.95 -0.30
C THR A 46 3.13 -4.61 -0.70
N THR A 47 3.49 -4.10 -1.86
CA THR A 47 2.96 -2.84 -2.39
C THR A 47 2.12 -3.09 -3.64
N CYS A 48 1.17 -2.19 -3.92
CA CYS A 48 0.56 -2.15 -5.24
C CYS A 48 1.63 -1.95 -6.31
N THR A 49 1.48 -2.60 -7.46
CA THR A 49 2.36 -2.42 -8.61
C THR A 49 2.00 -1.18 -9.43
N GLN A 50 0.79 -0.64 -9.24
CA GLN A 50 0.31 0.59 -9.87
C GLN A 50 0.99 1.82 -9.26
N VAL A 51 1.00 2.92 -10.02
CA VAL A 51 1.40 4.22 -9.47
C VAL A 51 0.36 4.67 -8.46
N THR A 52 0.74 4.61 -7.19
CA THR A 52 -0.13 5.01 -6.08
C THR A 52 -0.13 6.53 -5.89
N SER A 53 -1.21 7.03 -5.29
CA SER A 53 -1.33 8.42 -4.85
C SER A 53 -2.06 8.46 -3.49
N PRO A 54 -1.98 9.58 -2.74
CA PRO A 54 -2.67 9.68 -1.45
C PRO A 54 -4.17 9.39 -1.59
N LEU A 55 -4.69 8.38 -0.88
CA LEU A 55 -6.09 7.95 -1.01
C LEU A 55 -7.06 9.11 -0.78
N ARG A 56 -6.81 9.91 0.27
CA ARG A 56 -7.65 11.07 0.62
C ARG A 56 -7.75 12.15 -0.44
N ASN A 57 -6.82 12.17 -1.41
CA ASN A 57 -6.78 13.14 -2.50
C ASN A 57 -7.23 12.53 -3.84
N MET A 58 -7.68 11.27 -3.86
CA MET A 58 -8.13 10.65 -5.10
C MET A 58 -9.31 11.42 -5.71
N PRO A 59 -9.22 11.81 -6.98
CA PRO A 59 -10.30 12.53 -7.65
C PRO A 59 -11.63 11.77 -7.57
N GLY A 60 -12.66 12.44 -7.05
CA GLY A 60 -14.01 11.87 -6.96
C GLY A 60 -14.20 10.83 -5.86
N LEU A 61 -13.21 10.54 -5.02
CA LEU A 61 -13.42 9.70 -3.84
C LEU A 61 -14.43 10.40 -2.90
N ASN A 62 -15.53 9.71 -2.61
CA ASN A 62 -16.66 10.26 -1.87
C ASN A 62 -16.70 9.75 -0.42
N SER A 63 -16.42 8.46 -0.21
CA SER A 63 -16.41 7.86 1.13
C SER A 63 -15.52 6.63 1.23
N ILE A 64 -15.12 6.34 2.47
CA ILE A 64 -14.43 5.12 2.86
C ILE A 64 -15.32 4.39 3.85
N THR A 65 -15.65 3.13 3.56
CA THR A 65 -16.47 2.30 4.44
C THR A 65 -15.64 1.12 4.91
N ILE A 66 -15.67 0.86 6.21
CA ILE A 66 -14.99 -0.29 6.81
C ILE A 66 -16.07 -1.16 7.44
N THR A 67 -16.02 -2.46 7.19
CA THR A 67 -16.92 -3.45 7.79
C THR A 67 -16.14 -4.28 8.78
N GLU A 68 -16.49 -4.13 10.05
CA GLU A 68 -16.00 -4.94 11.16
C GLU A 68 -17.15 -5.81 11.66
N LYS A 69 -16.86 -7.03 12.10
CA LYS A 69 -17.89 -7.96 12.59
C LYS A 69 -17.44 -8.72 13.83
N THR A 70 -17.83 -8.17 14.98
CA THR A 70 -17.85 -8.85 16.27
C THR A 70 -19.31 -9.12 16.68
N GLY A 71 -19.85 -10.23 16.19
CA GLY A 71 -21.24 -10.67 16.40
C GLY A 71 -22.26 -9.99 15.49
N ILE A 72 -22.24 -8.66 15.40
CA ILE A 72 -23.04 -7.85 14.47
C ILE A 72 -22.09 -7.01 13.61
N ASN A 73 -22.48 -6.71 12.37
CA ASN A 73 -21.71 -5.84 11.49
C ASN A 73 -21.71 -4.39 12.01
N ASN A 74 -20.52 -3.88 12.32
CA ASN A 74 -20.25 -2.46 12.49
C ASN A 74 -19.69 -1.91 11.17
N THR A 75 -20.33 -0.89 10.61
CA THR A 75 -19.98 -0.40 9.27
C THR A 75 -19.72 1.11 9.25
N PRO A 76 -18.71 1.61 9.98
CA PRO A 76 -18.39 3.03 9.96
C PRO A 76 -18.04 3.49 8.54
N THR A 77 -18.53 4.69 8.20
CA THR A 77 -18.28 5.33 6.91
C THR A 77 -17.73 6.73 7.14
N TYR A 78 -16.62 7.02 6.50
CA TYR A 78 -15.85 8.24 6.68
C TYR A 78 -15.88 9.08 5.42
N ASN A 79 -15.95 10.40 5.63
CA ASN A 79 -15.50 11.35 4.62
C ASN A 79 -13.97 11.19 4.43
N PRO A 80 -13.43 11.20 3.20
CA PRO A 80 -11.99 11.01 2.96
C PRO A 80 -11.09 12.04 3.64
N THR A 81 -11.61 13.22 3.97
CA THR A 81 -10.84 14.23 4.72
C THR A 81 -11.15 14.24 6.22
N SER A 82 -11.87 13.23 6.73
CA SER A 82 -12.21 13.13 8.15
C SER A 82 -10.95 13.06 9.01
N SER A 83 -10.93 13.81 10.11
CA SER A 83 -9.88 13.71 11.12
C SER A 83 -9.91 12.39 11.88
N SER A 84 -11.01 11.64 11.80
CA SER A 84 -11.15 10.30 12.38
C SER A 84 -10.24 9.27 11.68
N LEU A 85 -9.93 9.44 10.39
CA LEU A 85 -9.02 8.54 9.68
C LEU A 85 -7.54 8.83 10.02
N ASN A 86 -7.22 8.75 11.32
CA ASN A 86 -5.91 9.08 11.87
C ASN A 86 -5.64 8.24 13.13
N LEU A 87 -4.37 7.95 13.38
CA LEU A 87 -3.99 7.08 14.49
C LEU A 87 -4.28 7.77 15.83
N GLY A 88 -4.99 7.06 16.72
CA GLY A 88 -5.39 7.54 18.04
C GLY A 88 -6.74 8.28 18.08
N ALA A 89 -7.54 8.21 17.01
CA ALA A 89 -8.87 8.79 16.96
C ALA A 89 -9.94 7.96 17.72
N SER A 90 -9.67 6.68 18.02
CA SER A 90 -10.60 5.75 18.66
C SER A 90 -11.93 5.65 17.90
N ASP A 91 -11.84 5.11 16.70
CA ASP A 91 -12.90 5.14 15.69
C ASP A 91 -14.07 4.18 15.96
N LEU A 92 -13.80 3.04 16.60
CA LEU A 92 -14.82 2.04 16.91
C LEU A 92 -14.50 1.33 18.22
N ASN A 93 -15.51 1.20 19.08
CA ASN A 93 -15.49 0.37 20.29
C ASN A 93 -16.54 -0.73 20.14
N THR A 94 -16.15 -1.99 20.31
CA THR A 94 -17.08 -3.13 20.19
C THR A 94 -17.54 -3.62 21.56
N THR A 95 -18.56 -4.48 21.57
CA THR A 95 -19.06 -5.15 22.78
C THR A 95 -18.05 -6.12 23.40
N ALA A 96 -17.03 -6.54 22.65
CA ALA A 96 -15.95 -7.41 23.13
C ALA A 96 -14.78 -6.64 23.78
N SER A 97 -14.97 -5.34 24.06
CA SER A 97 -13.93 -4.42 24.55
C SER A 97 -12.74 -4.30 23.59
N GLU A 98 -13.02 -4.31 22.29
CA GLU A 98 -12.03 -4.07 21.24
C GLU A 98 -12.11 -2.60 20.84
N HIS A 99 -10.94 -1.97 20.76
CA HIS A 99 -10.78 -0.58 20.40
C HIS A 99 -10.03 -0.49 19.09
N TYR A 100 -10.64 0.15 18.09
CA TYR A 100 -10.08 0.26 16.75
C TYR A 100 -9.67 1.70 16.45
N ASP A 101 -8.51 1.85 15.82
CA ASP A 101 -8.07 3.04 15.11
C ASP A 101 -7.94 2.69 13.62
N PHE A 102 -8.64 3.44 12.77
CA PHE A 102 -8.51 3.35 11.32
C PHE A 102 -7.79 4.59 10.80
N TYR A 103 -6.75 4.39 10.00
CA TYR A 103 -5.91 5.51 9.58
C TYR A 103 -5.27 5.27 8.22
N TYR A 104 -5.00 6.37 7.52
CA TYR A 104 -4.16 6.33 6.34
C TYR A 104 -2.72 5.95 6.71
N SER A 105 -2.11 5.11 5.89
CA SER A 105 -0.76 4.61 6.15
C SER A 105 0.05 4.40 4.86
N ASP A 106 1.35 4.22 5.05
CA ASP A 106 2.21 3.56 4.07
C ASP A 106 1.95 2.04 4.05
N ALA A 107 2.55 1.34 3.09
CA ALA A 107 2.31 -0.10 2.90
C ALA A 107 2.73 -0.95 4.10
N ASP A 108 3.77 -0.51 4.82
CA ASP A 108 4.29 -1.14 6.04
C ASP A 108 3.42 -0.89 7.28
N GLY A 109 2.33 -0.12 7.13
CA GLY A 109 1.40 0.25 8.20
C GLY A 109 1.84 1.45 9.03
N THR A 110 2.92 2.13 8.67
CA THR A 110 3.32 3.39 9.30
C THR A 110 2.26 4.46 8.99
N ALA A 111 1.75 5.13 10.03
CA ALA A 111 0.72 6.16 9.86
C ALA A 111 1.22 7.31 8.99
N ASN A 112 0.49 7.61 7.92
CA ASN A 112 0.80 8.65 6.97
C ASN A 112 -0.52 9.20 6.43
N ILE A 113 -0.86 10.44 6.77
CA ILE A 113 -2.11 11.07 6.31
C ILE A 113 -2.18 11.13 4.78
N ASN A 114 -1.04 11.20 4.09
CA ASN A 114 -0.97 11.18 2.63
C ASN A 114 -0.68 9.77 2.07
N GLY A 115 -0.91 8.73 2.88
CA GLY A 115 -0.70 7.35 2.51
C GLY A 115 -1.67 6.84 1.44
N ALA A 116 -1.24 5.79 0.75
CA ALA A 116 -2.03 5.08 -0.27
C ALA A 116 -2.75 3.84 0.28
N TYR A 117 -2.65 3.58 1.58
CA TYR A 117 -3.19 2.40 2.25
C TYR A 117 -4.05 2.80 3.44
N ILE A 118 -4.87 1.87 3.93
CA ILE A 118 -5.60 2.03 5.19
C ILE A 118 -5.17 0.94 6.14
N SER A 119 -4.81 1.34 7.36
CA SER A 119 -4.50 0.43 8.45
C SER A 119 -5.65 0.40 9.44
N SER A 120 -6.02 -0.81 9.86
CA SER A 120 -6.82 -1.07 11.05
C SER A 120 -5.86 -1.50 12.16
N LYS A 121 -5.76 -0.71 13.22
CA LYS A 121 -5.09 -1.12 14.45
C LYS A 121 -6.17 -1.39 15.49
N MET A 122 -6.07 -2.54 16.15
CA MET A 122 -7.00 -2.96 17.18
C MET A 122 -6.24 -3.19 18.49
N HIS A 123 -6.86 -2.80 19.61
CA HIS A 123 -6.44 -3.20 20.95
C HIS A 123 -7.57 -3.90 21.70
N ARG A 124 -7.30 -5.10 22.21
CA ARG A 124 -8.18 -5.83 23.13
C ARG A 124 -7.39 -6.38 24.30
N ASP A 125 -7.77 -6.00 25.52
CA ASP A 125 -7.05 -6.35 26.75
C ASP A 125 -7.39 -7.78 27.24
N LEU A 126 -7.24 -8.76 26.34
CA LEU A 126 -7.37 -10.20 26.59
C LEU A 126 -6.17 -10.94 25.98
N SER A 127 -6.03 -12.22 26.31
CA SER A 127 -5.02 -13.10 25.72
C SER A 127 -5.50 -14.54 25.84
N MET A 128 -6.48 -14.93 25.02
CA MET A 128 -7.02 -16.29 25.05
C MET A 128 -6.21 -17.21 24.15
N ASP A 129 -5.60 -18.26 24.68
CA ASP A 129 -4.80 -19.19 23.87
C ASP A 129 -5.60 -19.76 22.67
N ASN A 130 -5.02 -19.69 21.47
CA ASN A 130 -5.57 -20.18 20.20
C ASN A 130 -6.93 -19.58 19.77
N ALA A 131 -7.33 -18.44 20.33
CA ALA A 131 -8.47 -17.69 19.82
C ALA A 131 -8.01 -16.90 18.58
N GLN A 132 -8.41 -17.35 17.40
CA GLN A 132 -8.40 -16.55 16.17
C GLN A 132 -9.34 -15.35 16.39
N SER A 133 -8.82 -14.28 16.98
CA SER A 133 -9.61 -13.18 17.52
C SER A 133 -8.91 -11.86 17.24
N GLY A 134 -9.67 -10.76 17.08
CA GLY A 134 -9.11 -9.42 16.95
C GLY A 134 -8.81 -8.98 15.51
N ASN A 135 -9.02 -7.69 15.23
CA ASN A 135 -9.15 -7.13 13.88
C ASN A 135 -10.13 -7.94 13.03
N ASN A 136 -11.39 -8.00 13.46
CA ASN A 136 -12.47 -8.72 12.77
C ASN A 136 -12.96 -7.97 11.52
N ILE A 137 -12.05 -7.65 10.61
CA ILE A 137 -12.32 -6.91 9.38
C ILE A 137 -12.84 -7.88 8.32
N ASP A 138 -14.05 -7.61 7.83
CA ASP A 138 -14.74 -8.31 6.73
C ASP A 138 -14.41 -7.61 5.40
N SER A 139 -14.37 -6.28 5.38
CA SER A 139 -13.99 -5.54 4.17
C SER A 139 -13.62 -4.08 4.44
N MET A 140 -12.87 -3.50 3.51
CA MET A 140 -12.77 -2.05 3.36
C MET A 140 -13.12 -1.66 1.93
N LYS A 141 -13.84 -0.55 1.76
CA LYS A 141 -14.38 -0.09 0.47
C LYS A 141 -14.14 1.40 0.26
N LEU A 142 -13.62 1.75 -0.90
CA LEU A 142 -13.65 3.10 -1.47
C LEU A 142 -14.89 3.27 -2.34
N SER A 143 -15.65 4.35 -2.16
CA SER A 143 -16.80 4.69 -3.00
C SER A 143 -16.61 6.06 -3.65
N PHE A 144 -16.83 6.13 -4.96
CA PHE A 144 -16.61 7.33 -5.76
C PHE A 144 -17.93 8.00 -6.15
N ALA A 145 -17.89 9.32 -6.37
CA ALA A 145 -19.06 10.13 -6.73
C ALA A 145 -19.68 9.72 -8.08
N ASN A 146 -18.93 9.05 -8.96
CA ASN A 146 -19.41 8.50 -10.22
C ASN A 146 -20.14 7.15 -10.07
N GLY A 147 -20.29 6.64 -8.84
CA GLY A 147 -20.93 5.35 -8.54
C GLY A 147 -19.98 4.14 -8.56
N SER A 148 -18.73 4.29 -8.99
CA SER A 148 -17.73 3.22 -8.91
C SER A 148 -17.32 2.94 -7.47
N SER A 149 -16.96 1.69 -7.18
CA SER A 149 -16.44 1.28 -5.88
C SER A 149 -15.34 0.25 -6.02
N PHE A 150 -14.36 0.34 -5.13
CA PHE A 150 -13.23 -0.58 -5.07
C PHE A 150 -13.11 -1.11 -3.65
N TYR A 151 -13.02 -2.43 -3.53
CA TYR A 151 -12.69 -3.07 -2.26
C TYR A 151 -11.19 -3.20 -2.12
N ALA A 152 -10.72 -3.37 -0.89
CA ALA A 152 -9.34 -3.77 -0.66
C ALA A 152 -9.05 -5.07 -1.41
N ASP A 153 -7.93 -5.10 -2.13
CA ASP A 153 -7.50 -6.23 -2.97
C ASP A 153 -6.06 -6.67 -2.67
N LEU A 154 -5.43 -6.04 -1.68
CA LEU A 154 -4.08 -6.36 -1.22
C LEU A 154 -3.99 -6.29 0.31
N VAL A 155 -3.45 -7.33 0.93
CA VAL A 155 -2.89 -7.24 2.29
C VAL A 155 -1.44 -6.75 2.15
N ALA A 156 -1.21 -5.49 2.50
CA ALA A 156 0.08 -4.83 2.31
C ALA A 156 1.06 -5.15 3.44
N SER A 157 0.58 -5.18 4.69
CA SER A 157 1.35 -5.63 5.85
C SER A 157 0.43 -5.97 7.02
N TYR A 158 1.00 -6.51 8.10
CA TYR A 158 0.27 -6.84 9.31
C TYR A 158 1.21 -6.86 10.53
N GLN A 159 0.61 -6.83 11.72
CA GLN A 159 1.22 -7.11 12.99
C GLN A 159 0.30 -8.09 13.73
N LEU A 160 0.82 -9.29 14.02
CA LEU A 160 0.06 -10.26 14.80
C LEU A 160 0.06 -9.86 16.28
N GLY A 161 -1.11 -9.94 16.89
CA GLY A 161 -1.29 -9.79 18.32
C GLY A 161 -1.01 -11.09 19.06
N ASN A 162 -1.36 -11.11 20.34
CA ASN A 162 -1.37 -12.33 21.13
C ASN A 162 -2.42 -13.32 20.58
N SER A 163 -2.41 -14.56 21.07
CA SER A 163 -3.28 -15.68 20.67
C SER A 163 -3.16 -16.21 19.23
N VAL A 164 -2.45 -15.50 18.33
CA VAL A 164 -2.22 -15.91 16.94
C VAL A 164 -0.74 -16.17 16.72
N SER A 165 -0.38 -17.45 16.59
CA SER A 165 1.01 -17.92 16.57
C SER A 165 1.69 -17.85 15.19
N SER A 166 0.93 -17.69 14.11
CA SER A 166 1.45 -17.59 12.75
C SER A 166 0.47 -16.89 11.81
N VAL A 167 1.02 -16.48 10.66
CA VAL A 167 0.31 -15.76 9.60
C VAL A 167 -0.81 -16.60 8.97
N SER A 168 -0.62 -17.92 8.91
CA SER A 168 -1.61 -18.88 8.42
C SER A 168 -2.89 -18.91 9.27
N ASN A 169 -2.78 -18.47 10.52
CA ASN A 169 -3.87 -18.51 11.49
C ASN A 169 -4.58 -17.15 11.61
N ALA A 170 -4.08 -16.12 10.90
CA ALA A 170 -4.58 -14.76 11.02
C ALA A 170 -5.71 -14.40 10.03
N ALA A 171 -6.05 -15.31 9.12
CA ALA A 171 -7.12 -15.13 8.11
C ALA A 171 -7.06 -13.79 7.37
N LEU A 172 -5.84 -13.26 7.11
CA LEU A 172 -5.65 -11.93 6.52
C LEU A 172 -6.39 -11.72 5.19
N PRO A 173 -6.45 -12.70 4.26
CA PRO A 173 -7.14 -12.53 2.99
C PRO A 173 -8.65 -12.34 3.11
N GLU A 174 -9.26 -12.73 4.24
CA GLU A 174 -10.71 -12.59 4.47
C GLU A 174 -11.14 -11.13 4.62
N ALA A 175 -10.20 -10.19 4.78
CA ALA A 175 -10.49 -8.76 4.77
C ALA A 175 -10.52 -8.15 3.34
N LEU A 176 -10.27 -8.94 2.30
CA LEU A 176 -10.22 -8.51 0.91
C LEU A 176 -11.56 -8.77 0.21
N GLY A 177 -11.87 -7.93 -0.79
CA GLY A 177 -13.07 -8.07 -1.60
C GLY A 177 -14.33 -7.56 -0.91
N SER A 178 -15.49 -7.96 -1.45
CA SER A 178 -16.80 -7.58 -0.93
C SER A 178 -17.11 -8.33 0.36
N PRO A 179 -17.82 -7.71 1.32
CA PRO A 179 -18.15 -8.36 2.58
C PRO A 179 -18.95 -9.64 2.34
N ASP A 180 -18.48 -10.74 2.92
CA ASP A 180 -19.12 -12.05 2.87
C ASP A 180 -19.44 -12.59 4.28
N GLY A 181 -19.02 -11.86 5.31
CA GLY A 181 -19.27 -12.17 6.70
C GLY A 181 -18.22 -13.10 7.33
N VAL A 182 -17.17 -13.46 6.60
CA VAL A 182 -15.91 -14.01 7.11
C VAL A 182 -14.98 -12.84 7.42
N VAL A 183 -14.08 -12.99 8.40
CA VAL A 183 -13.25 -11.87 8.89
C VAL A 183 -11.80 -12.26 9.11
N SER A 184 -10.92 -11.28 9.02
CA SER A 184 -9.55 -11.43 9.53
C SER A 184 -9.53 -11.62 11.05
N THR A 185 -8.47 -12.24 11.56
CA THR A 185 -8.32 -12.63 12.97
C THR A 185 -6.87 -12.50 13.44
N THR A 186 -6.37 -11.26 13.48
CA THR A 186 -4.93 -10.97 13.65
C THR A 186 -4.37 -11.09 15.07
N GLY A 187 -5.21 -11.33 16.08
CA GLY A 187 -4.79 -11.57 17.47
C GLY A 187 -5.30 -10.52 18.46
N ASP A 188 -5.37 -10.93 19.73
CA ASP A 188 -5.68 -10.07 20.88
C ASP A 188 -4.50 -9.10 21.19
N GLN A 189 -4.67 -8.20 22.18
CA GLN A 189 -3.75 -7.10 22.47
C GLN A 189 -3.60 -6.17 21.27
N ASP A 190 -2.40 -5.65 21.00
CA ASP A 190 -2.15 -4.81 19.85
C ASP A 190 -1.95 -5.67 18.60
N SER A 191 -2.86 -5.54 17.64
CA SER A 191 -2.72 -6.15 16.31
C SER A 191 -3.08 -5.16 15.22
N ARG A 192 -2.57 -5.40 13.99
CA ARG A 192 -2.79 -4.52 12.85
C ARG A 192 -2.94 -5.31 11.56
N ILE A 193 -3.82 -4.85 10.69
CA ILE A 193 -3.84 -5.21 9.26
C ILE A 193 -3.80 -3.93 8.42
N THR A 194 -2.98 -3.93 7.37
CA THR A 194 -2.86 -2.82 6.41
C THR A 194 -3.29 -3.29 5.04
N LEU A 195 -4.26 -2.58 4.46
CA LEU A 195 -4.93 -2.96 3.21
C LEU A 195 -4.69 -1.93 2.10
N GLY A 196 -4.47 -2.44 0.89
CA GLY A 196 -4.32 -1.67 -0.34
C GLY A 196 -5.54 -1.79 -1.26
N PHE A 197 -5.70 -0.80 -2.14
CA PHE A 197 -6.78 -0.69 -3.14
C PHE A 197 -6.17 -0.54 -4.53
N CYS A 198 -5.40 -1.54 -4.93
CA CYS A 198 -4.55 -1.52 -6.12
C CYS A 198 -5.37 -1.30 -7.39
N ALA A 199 -6.53 -1.94 -7.51
CA ALA A 199 -7.47 -1.75 -8.62
C ALA A 199 -8.08 -0.34 -8.70
N ALA A 200 -7.99 0.47 -7.64
CA ALA A 200 -8.48 1.86 -7.64
C ALA A 200 -7.47 2.84 -8.27
N PHE A 201 -6.21 2.42 -8.46
CA PHE A 201 -5.17 3.25 -9.08
C PHE A 201 -5.06 3.01 -10.58
N PRO A 202 -4.65 4.03 -11.36
CA PRO A 202 -4.43 3.85 -12.78
C PRO A 202 -3.28 2.87 -13.04
N VAL A 203 -3.49 1.96 -13.98
CA VAL A 203 -2.42 1.13 -14.53
C VAL A 203 -1.61 2.00 -15.50
N VAL A 204 -0.31 2.14 -15.26
CA VAL A 204 0.60 2.71 -16.25
C VAL A 204 1.00 1.59 -17.19
N ILE A 205 0.65 1.73 -18.46
CA ILE A 205 1.06 0.83 -19.52
C ILE A 205 2.30 1.45 -20.16
N GLU A 206 3.45 0.78 -20.05
CA GLU A 206 4.72 1.30 -20.56
C GLU A 206 4.70 1.42 -22.09
N CYS A 207 4.20 0.39 -22.76
CA CYS A 207 4.12 0.33 -24.21
C CYS A 207 2.87 -0.46 -24.67
N THR A 208 2.34 -0.08 -25.84
CA THR A 208 1.25 -0.77 -26.54
C THR A 208 1.69 -1.34 -27.87
N THR A 209 2.82 -0.87 -28.39
CA THR A 209 3.45 -1.26 -29.64
C THR A 209 4.97 -1.14 -29.53
N ASP A 210 5.71 -1.85 -30.38
CA ASP A 210 7.17 -1.76 -30.44
C ASP A 210 7.66 -0.33 -30.71
N SER A 211 6.90 0.46 -31.46
CA SER A 211 7.20 1.86 -31.73
C SER A 211 7.10 2.78 -30.50
N ASP A 212 6.44 2.35 -29.43
CA ASP A 212 6.45 3.10 -28.16
C ASP A 212 7.80 2.94 -27.43
N CYS A 213 8.53 1.85 -27.70
CA CYS A 213 9.82 1.53 -27.08
C CYS A 213 11.01 2.17 -27.80
N GLY A 214 10.87 2.43 -29.10
CA GLY A 214 11.92 3.03 -29.90
C GLY A 214 11.67 2.86 -31.39
N THR A 215 12.67 3.20 -32.19
CA THR A 215 12.65 2.96 -33.64
C THR A 215 13.82 2.07 -34.00
N ASP A 216 13.52 0.94 -34.64
CA ASP A 216 14.53 0.02 -35.10
C ASP A 216 15.47 0.73 -36.07
N SER A 217 16.77 0.55 -35.86
CA SER A 217 17.76 1.26 -36.66
C SER A 217 19.13 0.60 -36.63
N PHE A 218 19.91 0.88 -37.66
CA PHE A 218 21.33 0.62 -37.63
C PHE A 218 22.03 1.60 -36.70
N ILE A 219 22.79 1.08 -35.76
CA ILE A 219 23.54 1.82 -34.74
C ILE A 219 25.04 1.53 -34.84
N ASP A 220 25.85 2.31 -34.13
CA ASP A 220 27.31 2.12 -33.97
C ASP A 220 28.10 2.02 -35.29
N ASN A 221 29.29 1.39 -35.21
CA ASN A 221 30.27 1.32 -36.28
C ASN A 221 29.96 0.21 -37.29
N ILE A 222 30.27 0.53 -38.54
CA ILE A 222 30.10 -0.32 -39.72
C ILE A 222 31.32 -1.21 -39.91
N SER A 223 31.12 -2.44 -40.40
CA SER A 223 32.21 -3.41 -40.63
C SER A 223 31.98 -4.22 -41.91
N CYS A 224 33.03 -4.90 -42.38
CA CYS A 224 32.97 -5.81 -43.52
C CYS A 224 33.03 -7.26 -43.06
N GLN A 225 32.07 -8.08 -43.49
CA GLN A 225 32.08 -9.54 -43.27
C GLN A 225 31.61 -10.25 -44.54
N SER A 226 32.23 -11.36 -44.91
CA SER A 226 31.83 -12.15 -46.10
C SER A 226 31.62 -11.31 -47.37
N ASN A 227 32.50 -10.35 -47.61
CA ASN A 227 32.45 -9.37 -48.70
C ASN A 227 31.23 -8.42 -48.73
N ASN A 228 30.47 -8.31 -47.64
CA ASN A 228 29.34 -7.37 -47.54
C ASN A 228 29.51 -6.42 -46.35
N VAL A 229 28.74 -5.34 -46.35
CA VAL A 229 28.74 -4.33 -45.29
C VAL A 229 27.73 -4.73 -44.22
N TYR A 230 28.19 -4.87 -42.98
CA TYR A 230 27.40 -5.21 -41.81
C TYR A 230 27.44 -4.08 -40.79
N GLN A 231 26.34 -3.89 -40.08
CA GLN A 231 26.25 -2.94 -38.97
C GLN A 231 25.31 -3.50 -37.90
N ASN A 232 25.55 -3.13 -36.65
CA ASN A 232 24.65 -3.45 -35.56
C ASN A 232 23.27 -2.87 -35.86
N TYR A 233 22.24 -3.68 -35.74
CA TYR A 233 20.85 -3.30 -35.90
C TYR A 233 20.16 -3.52 -34.56
N LYS A 234 19.66 -2.43 -33.99
CA LYS A 234 18.94 -2.46 -32.72
C LYS A 234 17.45 -2.57 -33.00
N GLU A 235 16.84 -3.61 -32.46
CA GLU A 235 15.40 -3.87 -32.52
C GLU A 235 14.79 -3.61 -31.15
N TYR A 236 13.69 -2.88 -31.13
CA TYR A 236 12.90 -2.63 -29.92
C TYR A 236 11.65 -3.50 -29.96
N THR A 237 11.33 -4.11 -28.82
CA THR A 237 10.14 -4.93 -28.66
C THR A 237 9.36 -4.46 -27.44
N CYS A 238 8.05 -4.33 -27.59
CA CYS A 238 7.15 -4.17 -26.47
C CYS A 238 6.69 -5.55 -25.99
N GLU A 239 7.20 -5.99 -24.85
CA GLU A 239 6.75 -7.22 -24.22
C GLU A 239 5.39 -7.01 -23.55
N ASN A 240 4.46 -7.97 -23.70
CA ASN A 240 3.09 -7.90 -23.16
C ASN A 240 2.34 -6.57 -23.47
N PRO A 241 2.22 -6.18 -24.75
CA PRO A 241 1.72 -4.88 -25.15
C PRO A 241 0.30 -4.60 -24.63
N GLY A 242 0.08 -3.39 -24.12
CA GLY A 242 -1.25 -2.97 -23.65
C GLY A 242 -1.67 -3.54 -22.29
N THR A 243 -0.77 -4.21 -21.57
CA THR A 243 -1.04 -4.79 -20.25
C THR A 243 -0.33 -4.04 -19.13
N ALA A 244 -0.69 -4.34 -17.88
CA ALA A 244 0.00 -3.82 -16.70
C ALA A 244 1.44 -4.34 -16.55
N GLN A 245 1.80 -5.38 -17.33
CA GLN A 245 3.12 -5.99 -17.39
C GLN A 245 3.88 -5.60 -18.67
N ALA A 246 3.38 -4.59 -19.40
CA ALA A 246 4.05 -4.07 -20.57
C ALA A 246 5.44 -3.56 -20.19
N ASN A 247 6.47 -3.97 -20.93
CA ASN A 247 7.86 -3.56 -20.70
C ASN A 247 8.62 -3.49 -22.01
N CYS A 248 9.40 -2.42 -22.22
CA CYS A 248 10.25 -2.30 -23.38
C CYS A 248 11.54 -3.11 -23.24
N THR A 249 11.84 -3.92 -24.25
CA THR A 249 13.12 -4.64 -24.39
C THR A 249 13.80 -4.21 -25.68
N ASP A 250 15.11 -4.45 -25.76
CA ASP A 250 15.86 -4.29 -26.99
C ASP A 250 16.85 -5.43 -27.19
N ASP A 251 17.13 -5.73 -28.46
CA ASP A 251 18.18 -6.63 -28.87
C ASP A 251 19.04 -5.97 -29.95
N THR A 252 20.34 -6.27 -29.94
CA THR A 252 21.28 -5.74 -30.91
C THR A 252 21.95 -6.89 -31.64
N THR A 253 21.64 -7.03 -32.92
CA THR A 253 22.19 -8.08 -33.79
C THR A 253 22.94 -7.48 -34.95
N LEU A 254 23.98 -8.17 -35.42
CA LEU A 254 24.71 -7.74 -36.59
C LEU A 254 23.94 -8.12 -37.86
N LYS A 255 23.45 -7.13 -38.62
CA LYS A 255 22.70 -7.37 -39.87
C LYS A 255 23.46 -6.83 -41.08
N VAL A 256 23.19 -7.42 -42.25
CA VAL A 256 23.67 -6.90 -43.53
C VAL A 256 23.02 -5.55 -43.77
N LYS A 257 23.83 -4.49 -43.85
CA LYS A 257 23.38 -3.14 -44.23
C LYS A 257 23.41 -2.95 -45.74
N GLN A 258 24.41 -3.51 -46.41
CA GLN A 258 24.55 -3.42 -47.85
C GLN A 258 25.27 -4.66 -48.40
N LEU A 259 24.71 -5.23 -49.47
CA LEU A 259 25.37 -6.25 -50.28
C LEU A 259 26.30 -5.57 -51.29
N CYS A 260 27.55 -6.03 -51.38
CA CYS A 260 28.46 -5.57 -52.43
C CYS A 260 28.20 -6.34 -53.73
N ALA A 261 28.21 -5.63 -54.86
CA ALA A 261 28.06 -6.27 -56.17
C ALA A 261 29.27 -7.15 -56.50
N ALA A 262 29.14 -8.05 -57.49
CA ALA A 262 30.20 -9.00 -57.86
C ALA A 262 31.53 -8.35 -58.29
N ALA A 263 31.51 -7.10 -58.74
CA ALA A 263 32.71 -6.33 -59.11
C ALA A 263 33.20 -5.37 -58.00
N GLN A 264 32.71 -5.57 -56.77
CA GLN A 264 33.03 -4.74 -55.61
C GLN A 264 33.58 -5.59 -54.47
N ALA A 265 34.54 -5.02 -53.75
CA ALA A 265 35.02 -5.54 -52.48
C ALA A 265 34.52 -4.67 -51.32
N CYS A 266 34.14 -5.29 -50.20
CA CYS A 266 33.89 -4.56 -48.97
C CYS A 266 35.23 -4.15 -48.34
N ASN A 267 35.45 -2.84 -48.17
CA ASN A 267 36.63 -2.30 -47.49
C ASN A 267 36.22 -1.14 -46.57
N THR A 268 36.78 -1.03 -45.37
CA THR A 268 36.47 0.07 -44.42
C THR A 268 34.97 0.38 -44.21
N GLY A 269 34.10 -0.65 -44.30
CA GLY A 269 32.66 -0.50 -44.13
C GLY A 269 31.90 0.06 -45.35
N GLY A 270 32.48 0.01 -46.55
CA GLY A 270 31.81 0.37 -47.80
C GLY A 270 32.15 -0.60 -48.93
N CYS A 271 31.30 -0.63 -49.96
CA CYS A 271 31.55 -1.39 -51.19
C CYS A 271 32.28 -0.52 -52.22
N TYR A 272 33.48 -0.94 -52.61
CA TYR A 272 34.32 -0.23 -53.57
C TYR A 272 34.63 -1.11 -54.78
N PRO A 273 34.73 -0.54 -56.00
CA PRO A 273 35.17 -1.31 -57.17
C PRO A 273 36.53 -1.96 -56.93
N GLU A 274 36.70 -3.21 -57.37
CA GLU A 274 37.99 -3.85 -57.39
C GLU A 274 38.87 -3.18 -58.47
N VAL A 275 39.87 -2.40 -58.03
CA VAL A 275 40.89 -1.86 -58.93
C VAL A 275 41.92 -2.97 -59.16
N TRP A 276 41.83 -3.58 -60.35
CA TRP A 276 42.78 -4.54 -60.89
C TRP A 276 44.00 -3.83 -61.48
#